data_AF-Q0HSR2-F1
#
_entry.id   AF-Q0HSR2-F1
#
_cell.length_a   1.000
_cell.length_b   1.000
_cell.length_c   1.000
_cell.angle_alpha   90.00
_cell.angle_beta   90.00
_cell.angle_gamma   90.00
#
_symmetry.space_group_name_H-M   'P 1'
#
loop_
_entity.id
_entity.type
_entity.pdbx_description
1 polymer ?
#
loop_
_entity_poly.entity_id
_entity_poly.type
_entity_poly.pdbx_seq_one_letter_code
_entity_poly.pdbx_strand_id
1 'polypeptide(L)'
;MKFGVPFGQDKTTGEWKDVAEVERGLACGCICPSCGLRLSARHGDEREWHFSHHTRNIPKEEIVDCEYSFEVSLRMMALQLLSDGAGLTVPEYQIQVTIPLTLQHRFKPEVKCAKQMLLTANDAKLTVDADFMGHKVDVLYEFPEAFLIVYFVYQGRSFPIDKNLLRQMGAGAILLDLGVLSHHFYRDPLAEGGVLGTARAQLLGWLNTGTIAKCWKYHPREDGRLAEKHRLFDEALKEQKLADSLLSEDVGFGKRTVAAAEQSTKGSHIDPRKLVRCTCVCGKTFTGIKGMANACPICCTHLYVTHKRYIPSGFGG
;
A
#
# COMPACT_ATOMS: atom_id res chain seq x y z
N MET A 1 12.46 -8.33 -16.66
CA MET A 1 13.94 -8.44 -16.59
C MET A 1 14.23 -9.32 -15.39
N LYS A 2 15.00 -10.41 -15.52
CA LYS A 2 15.27 -11.31 -14.39
C LYS A 2 16.48 -10.77 -13.64
N PHE A 3 16.29 -10.29 -12.42
CA PHE A 3 17.37 -9.77 -11.59
C PHE A 3 18.27 -10.91 -11.09
N GLY A 4 19.57 -10.65 -10.98
CA GLY A 4 20.50 -11.57 -10.34
C GLY A 4 20.21 -11.67 -8.84
N VAL A 5 20.60 -12.77 -8.20
CA VAL A 5 20.31 -12.97 -6.76
C VAL A 5 21.32 -12.17 -5.92
N PRO A 6 20.91 -11.21 -5.08
CA PRO A 6 21.84 -10.38 -4.30
C PRO A 6 22.45 -11.12 -3.09
N PHE A 7 21.69 -12.04 -2.48
CA PHE A 7 22.08 -12.71 -1.24
C PHE A 7 22.02 -14.23 -1.33
N GLY A 8 23.04 -14.89 -0.80
CA GLY A 8 23.10 -16.35 -0.67
C GLY A 8 23.21 -16.77 0.80
N GLN A 9 22.78 -17.99 1.13
CA GLN A 9 23.06 -18.57 2.45
C GLN A 9 24.43 -19.21 2.44
N ASP A 10 25.32 -18.85 3.35
CA ASP A 10 26.51 -19.64 3.62
C ASP A 10 26.08 -21.02 4.17
N LYS A 11 26.46 -22.09 3.49
CA LYS A 11 26.05 -23.45 3.86
C LYS A 11 26.65 -23.92 5.20
N THR A 12 27.77 -23.32 5.61
CA THR A 12 28.51 -23.70 6.81
C THR A 12 27.97 -22.97 8.03
N THR A 13 27.82 -21.65 7.93
CA THR A 13 27.38 -20.81 9.06
C THR A 13 25.88 -20.64 9.14
N GLY A 14 25.17 -20.79 8.01
CA GLY A 14 23.75 -20.50 7.89
C GLY A 14 23.43 -19.01 7.72
N GLU A 15 24.44 -18.13 7.75
CA GLU A 15 24.27 -16.69 7.60
C GLU A 15 23.96 -16.30 6.15
N TRP A 16 23.17 -15.25 5.99
CA TRP A 16 22.94 -14.61 4.70
C TRP A 16 24.10 -13.66 4.39
N LYS A 17 24.65 -13.80 3.19
CA LYS A 17 25.81 -13.03 2.71
C LYS A 17 25.48 -12.25 1.46
N ASP A 18 25.98 -11.02 1.39
CA ASP A 18 26.08 -10.27 0.14
C ASP A 18 27.08 -10.94 -0.80
N VAL A 19 26.84 -10.87 -2.10
CA VAL A 19 27.81 -11.32 -3.09
C VAL A 19 29.18 -10.62 -2.95
N ALA A 20 29.21 -9.38 -2.44
CA ALA A 20 30.43 -8.65 -2.17
C ALA A 20 31.23 -9.16 -0.96
N GLU A 21 30.61 -9.97 -0.08
CA GLU A 21 31.22 -10.46 1.16
C GLU A 21 31.85 -11.86 1.01
N VAL A 22 31.75 -12.47 -0.17
CA VAL A 22 32.15 -13.87 -0.39
C VAL A 22 33.18 -14.00 -1.50
N GLU A 23 33.86 -15.15 -1.53
CA GLU A 23 34.79 -15.47 -2.61
C GLU A 23 34.08 -15.65 -3.96
N ARG A 24 34.79 -15.33 -5.05
CA ARG A 24 34.26 -15.47 -6.41
C ARG A 24 33.95 -16.93 -6.77
N GLY A 25 32.92 -17.13 -7.59
CA GLY A 25 32.60 -18.42 -8.16
C GLY A 25 31.94 -19.36 -7.15
N LEU A 26 32.22 -20.66 -7.26
CA LEU A 26 31.66 -21.69 -6.36
C LEU A 26 32.36 -21.76 -5.00
N ALA A 27 33.48 -21.06 -4.85
CA ALA A 27 34.22 -20.97 -3.60
C ALA A 27 33.44 -20.21 -2.52
N CYS A 28 32.45 -19.39 -2.90
CA CYS A 28 31.54 -18.71 -1.96
C CYS A 28 30.80 -19.66 -1.01
N GLY A 29 30.69 -20.95 -1.34
CA GLY A 29 30.00 -21.93 -0.49
C GLY A 29 28.50 -21.67 -0.31
N CYS A 30 27.90 -20.76 -1.08
CA CYS A 30 26.54 -20.30 -0.87
C CYS A 30 25.48 -21.17 -1.56
N ILE A 31 24.27 -21.20 -0.99
CA ILE A 31 23.07 -21.81 -1.57
C ILE A 31 21.94 -20.78 -1.74
N CYS A 32 21.04 -21.04 -2.69
CA CYS A 32 19.88 -20.21 -2.94
C CYS A 32 18.82 -20.40 -1.84
N PRO A 33 18.30 -19.34 -1.22
CA PRO A 33 17.23 -19.47 -0.22
C PRO A 33 15.91 -19.99 -0.77
N SER A 34 15.69 -19.89 -2.08
CA SER A 34 14.42 -20.28 -2.69
C SER A 34 14.42 -21.74 -3.15
N CYS A 35 15.44 -22.18 -3.90
CA CYS A 35 15.50 -23.54 -4.45
C CYS A 35 16.54 -24.46 -3.78
N GLY A 36 17.39 -23.93 -2.89
CA GLY A 36 18.45 -24.71 -2.23
C GLY A 36 19.65 -25.07 -3.12
N LEU A 37 19.61 -24.76 -4.42
CA LEU A 37 20.73 -25.04 -5.34
C LEU A 37 21.96 -24.21 -4.97
N ARG A 38 23.15 -24.76 -5.28
CA ARG A 38 24.42 -24.04 -5.13
C ARG A 38 24.44 -22.78 -5.98
N LEU A 39 24.97 -21.72 -5.41
CA LEU A 39 25.18 -20.46 -6.09
C LEU A 39 26.66 -20.32 -6.51
N SER A 40 26.87 -19.60 -7.60
CA SER A 40 28.18 -19.11 -8.03
C SER A 40 28.17 -17.59 -7.93
N ALA A 41 29.05 -17.02 -7.12
CA ALA A 41 29.24 -15.58 -7.03
C ALA A 41 29.84 -15.04 -8.33
N ARG A 42 29.13 -14.13 -9.00
CA ARG A 42 29.59 -13.46 -10.21
C ARG A 42 30.07 -12.06 -9.83
N HIS A 43 31.38 -11.91 -9.76
CA HIS A 43 32.03 -10.60 -9.69
C HIS A 43 32.47 -10.23 -11.10
N GLY A 44 31.84 -9.20 -11.67
CA GLY A 44 32.16 -8.67 -12.99
C GLY A 44 32.67 -7.24 -12.89
N ASP A 45 33.46 -6.84 -13.87
CA ASP A 45 33.94 -5.46 -13.98
C ASP A 45 32.92 -4.56 -14.72
N GLU A 46 32.06 -5.17 -15.55
CA GLU A 46 31.03 -4.47 -16.36
C GLU A 46 29.59 -4.72 -15.90
N ARG A 47 29.32 -5.83 -15.21
CA ARG A 47 27.98 -6.21 -14.74
C ARG A 47 27.94 -6.18 -13.22
N GLU A 48 26.80 -5.76 -12.67
CA GLU A 48 26.54 -5.80 -11.23
C GLU A 48 26.84 -7.18 -10.66
N TRP A 49 27.45 -7.18 -9.48
CA TRP A 49 27.77 -8.42 -8.80
C TRP A 49 26.47 -9.09 -8.36
N HIS A 50 26.37 -10.38 -8.61
CA HIS A 50 25.20 -11.17 -8.25
C HIS A 50 25.55 -12.65 -8.11
N PHE A 51 24.70 -13.39 -7.44
CA PHE A 51 24.73 -14.84 -7.48
C PHE A 51 23.94 -15.37 -8.69
N SER A 52 24.46 -16.45 -9.25
CA SER A 52 23.80 -17.24 -10.30
C SER A 52 23.70 -18.69 -9.86
N HIS A 53 22.60 -19.36 -10.22
CA HIS A 53 22.46 -20.80 -9.97
C HIS A 53 23.54 -21.59 -10.72
N HIS A 54 24.20 -22.48 -10.02
CA HIS A 54 25.11 -23.44 -10.63
C HIS A 54 24.36 -24.71 -11.01
N THR A 55 23.97 -24.79 -12.28
CA THR A 55 23.19 -25.90 -12.83
C THR A 55 24.02 -26.91 -13.62
N ARG A 56 25.36 -26.75 -13.64
CA ARG A 56 26.22 -27.70 -14.35
C ARG A 56 26.11 -29.08 -13.70
N ASN A 57 25.89 -30.10 -14.53
CA ASN A 57 25.67 -31.49 -14.14
C ASN A 57 24.36 -31.76 -13.38
N ILE A 58 23.38 -30.85 -13.45
CA ILE A 58 22.00 -31.10 -13.02
C ILE A 58 21.19 -31.42 -14.29
N PRO A 59 20.46 -32.56 -14.33
CA PRO A 59 19.55 -32.87 -15.43
C PRO A 59 18.59 -31.70 -15.68
N LYS A 60 18.31 -31.38 -16.93
CA LYS A 60 17.54 -30.16 -17.27
C LYS A 60 16.13 -30.21 -16.68
N GLU A 61 15.60 -31.42 -16.53
CA GLU A 61 14.30 -31.74 -15.94
C GLU A 61 14.26 -31.48 -14.43
N GLU A 62 15.41 -31.45 -13.77
CA GLU A 62 15.57 -31.15 -12.34
C GLU A 62 15.94 -29.68 -12.07
N ILE A 63 16.23 -28.91 -13.13
CA ILE A 63 16.48 -27.46 -13.00
C ILE A 63 15.13 -26.76 -12.78
N VAL A 64 14.84 -26.47 -11.52
CA VAL A 64 13.71 -25.62 -11.13
C VAL A 64 13.95 -24.20 -11.66
N ASP A 65 13.00 -23.65 -12.41
CA ASP A 65 13.01 -22.22 -12.68
C ASP A 65 12.74 -21.47 -11.38
N CYS A 66 13.80 -20.96 -10.78
CA CYS A 66 13.74 -20.27 -9.51
C CYS A 66 13.21 -18.85 -9.73
N GLU A 67 11.89 -18.72 -9.86
CA GLU A 67 11.21 -17.47 -10.17
C GLU A 67 11.41 -16.42 -9.07
N TYR A 68 11.26 -16.82 -7.80
CA TYR A 68 11.25 -15.92 -6.64
C TYR A 68 12.62 -15.76 -5.96
N SER A 69 13.72 -16.14 -6.62
CA SER A 69 15.05 -16.14 -5.98
C SER A 69 15.47 -14.75 -5.48
N PHE A 70 15.07 -13.70 -6.18
CA PHE A 70 15.41 -12.33 -5.83
C PHE A 70 14.69 -11.91 -4.55
N GLU A 71 13.36 -11.94 -4.55
CA GLU A 71 12.51 -11.51 -3.44
C GLU A 71 12.75 -12.36 -2.19
N VAL A 72 12.87 -13.68 -2.34
CA VAL A 72 13.17 -14.55 -1.21
C VAL A 72 14.54 -14.18 -0.61
N SER A 73 15.56 -13.90 -1.44
CA SER A 73 16.88 -13.50 -0.91
C SER A 73 16.84 -12.16 -0.16
N LEU A 74 16.08 -11.17 -0.65
CA LEU A 74 15.87 -9.91 0.05
C LEU A 74 15.16 -10.11 1.39
N ARG A 75 14.10 -10.92 1.41
CA ARG A 75 13.36 -11.26 2.64
C ARG A 75 14.30 -11.86 3.69
N MET A 76 15.07 -12.88 3.31
CA MET A 76 15.94 -13.58 4.26
C MET A 76 17.03 -12.67 4.82
N MET A 77 17.68 -11.87 3.95
CA MET A 77 18.67 -10.89 4.41
C MET A 77 18.03 -9.83 5.31
N ALA A 78 16.84 -9.31 4.97
CA ALA A 78 16.16 -8.31 5.78
C ALA A 78 15.80 -8.84 7.18
N LEU A 79 15.36 -10.09 7.27
CA LEU A 79 15.10 -10.75 8.56
C LEU A 79 16.37 -10.83 9.42
N GLN A 80 17.51 -11.22 8.83
CA GLN A 80 18.77 -11.23 9.56
C GLN A 80 19.18 -9.81 9.98
N LEU A 81 19.10 -8.81 9.10
CA LEU A 81 19.41 -7.43 9.46
C LEU A 81 18.56 -6.93 10.64
N LEU A 82 17.26 -7.22 10.65
CA LEU A 82 16.36 -6.85 11.74
C LEU A 82 16.69 -7.62 13.03
N SER A 83 17.02 -8.91 12.92
CA SER A 83 17.51 -9.71 14.05
C SER A 83 18.84 -9.20 14.59
N ASP A 84 19.70 -8.66 13.73
CA ASP A 84 21.00 -8.05 14.06
C ASP A 84 20.84 -6.62 14.64
N GLY A 85 19.61 -6.12 14.78
CA GLY A 85 19.31 -4.83 15.40
C GLY A 85 19.18 -3.65 14.42
N ALA A 86 19.02 -3.91 13.12
CA ALA A 86 18.65 -2.86 12.17
C ALA A 86 17.31 -2.21 12.57
N GLY A 87 17.21 -0.91 12.35
CA GLY A 87 15.95 -0.20 12.51
C GLY A 87 14.98 -0.44 11.35
N LEU A 88 13.70 -0.14 11.60
CA LEU A 88 12.66 -0.17 10.58
C LEU A 88 11.88 1.14 10.57
N THR A 89 12.08 1.97 9.55
CA THR A 89 11.18 3.10 9.29
C THR A 89 9.84 2.59 8.79
N VAL A 90 8.79 2.90 9.55
CA VAL A 90 7.39 2.66 9.21
C VAL A 90 6.79 3.94 8.63
N PRO A 91 6.04 3.87 7.52
CA PRO A 91 5.53 5.06 6.84
C PRO A 91 4.44 5.75 7.65
N GLU A 92 4.13 7.00 7.30
CA GLU A 92 2.89 7.60 7.78
C GLU A 92 1.65 6.84 7.29
N TYR A 93 0.55 6.93 8.03
CA TYR A 93 -0.72 6.33 7.64
C TYR A 93 -1.83 7.36 7.64
N GLN A 94 -2.41 7.57 6.45
CA GLN A 94 -3.54 8.45 6.23
C GLN A 94 -4.60 7.73 5.39
N ILE A 95 -5.86 7.86 5.77
CA ILE A 95 -6.98 7.25 5.08
C ILE A 95 -7.76 8.34 4.36
N GLN A 96 -8.01 8.11 3.07
CA GLN A 96 -8.85 9.00 2.26
C GLN A 96 -10.32 8.66 2.49
N VAL A 97 -11.12 9.65 2.87
CA VAL A 97 -12.56 9.52 3.06
C VAL A 97 -13.32 10.42 2.10
N THR A 98 -14.51 9.96 1.69
CA THR A 98 -15.42 10.80 0.90
C THR A 98 -16.12 11.78 1.83
N ILE A 99 -16.03 13.07 1.52
CA ILE A 99 -16.72 14.13 2.25
C ILE A 99 -18.02 14.48 1.52
N PRO A 100 -19.16 14.61 2.22
CA PRO A 100 -20.38 15.18 1.64
C PRO A 100 -20.11 16.53 0.97
N LEU A 101 -20.69 16.77 -0.21
CA LEU A 101 -20.44 17.98 -1.02
C LEU A 101 -20.62 19.28 -0.21
N THR A 102 -21.66 19.35 0.63
CA THR A 102 -21.95 20.52 1.45
C THR A 102 -20.91 20.78 2.54
N LEU A 103 -20.11 19.79 2.89
CA LEU A 103 -19.13 19.85 3.97
C LEU A 103 -17.67 19.94 3.49
N GLN A 104 -17.42 19.92 2.18
CA GLN A 104 -16.06 19.94 1.61
C GLN A 104 -15.23 21.17 2.02
N HIS A 105 -15.89 22.30 2.27
CA HIS A 105 -15.22 23.53 2.74
C HIS A 105 -14.84 23.48 4.23
N ARG A 106 -15.46 22.60 5.03
CA ARG A 106 -15.23 22.48 6.48
C ARG A 106 -14.21 21.40 6.82
N PHE A 107 -14.07 20.38 5.98
CA PHE A 107 -13.26 19.21 6.29
C PHE A 107 -12.29 18.86 5.18
N LYS A 108 -11.12 18.36 5.60
CA LYS A 108 -10.16 17.72 4.69
C LYS A 108 -10.49 16.23 4.49
N PRO A 109 -10.22 15.66 3.31
CA PRO A 109 -10.55 14.27 3.00
C PRO A 109 -9.62 13.26 3.68
N GLU A 110 -8.55 13.71 4.34
CA GLU A 110 -7.62 12.80 5.01
C GLU A 110 -7.96 12.60 6.49
N VAL A 111 -7.83 11.35 6.95
CA VAL A 111 -7.83 10.94 8.34
C VAL A 111 -6.44 10.44 8.70
N LYS A 112 -5.73 11.17 9.57
CA LYS A 112 -4.37 10.81 10.00
C LYS A 112 -4.43 9.76 11.12
N CYS A 113 -3.83 8.60 10.87
CA CYS A 113 -3.80 7.47 11.81
C CYS A 113 -2.45 7.35 12.53
N ALA A 114 -1.35 7.52 11.79
CA ALA A 114 0.01 7.42 12.30
C ALA A 114 0.95 8.38 11.56
N LYS A 115 1.98 8.85 12.26
CA LYS A 115 3.13 9.54 11.64
C LYS A 115 4.18 8.51 11.24
N GLN A 116 5.04 8.87 10.30
CA GLN A 116 6.25 8.10 10.03
C GLN A 116 7.12 8.03 11.29
N MET A 117 7.75 6.88 11.52
CA MET A 117 8.57 6.64 12.72
C MET A 117 9.64 5.59 12.41
N LEU A 118 10.82 5.73 13.02
CA LEU A 118 11.85 4.70 13.03
C LEU A 118 11.65 3.82 14.26
N LEU A 119 11.49 2.51 14.04
CA LEU A 119 11.50 1.51 15.11
C LEU A 119 12.90 0.95 15.30
N THR A 120 13.32 0.83 16.55
CA THR A 120 14.60 0.26 16.98
C THR A 120 14.38 -0.81 18.04
N ALA A 121 15.45 -1.52 18.42
CA ALA A 121 15.40 -2.55 19.46
C ALA A 121 14.93 -2.03 20.84
N ASN A 122 14.98 -0.70 21.08
CA ASN A 122 14.54 -0.10 22.34
C ASN A 122 13.03 0.18 22.38
N ASP A 123 12.37 0.22 21.23
CA ASP A 123 10.97 0.64 21.13
C ASP A 123 9.98 -0.51 21.41
N ALA A 124 10.40 -1.75 21.11
CA ALA A 124 9.59 -2.95 21.29
C ALA A 124 10.46 -4.21 21.27
N LYS A 125 9.94 -5.28 21.87
CA LYS A 125 10.52 -6.61 21.70
C LYS A 125 10.26 -7.08 20.27
N LEU A 126 11.32 -7.46 19.55
CA LEU A 126 11.28 -7.93 18.18
C LEU A 126 11.49 -9.45 18.13
N THR A 127 10.64 -10.16 17.40
CA THR A 127 10.84 -11.58 17.06
C THR A 127 10.71 -11.79 15.56
N VAL A 128 11.72 -12.39 14.92
CA VAL A 128 11.68 -12.80 13.50
C VAL A 128 11.12 -14.22 13.35
N ASP A 129 10.50 -14.51 12.19
CA ASP A 129 9.82 -15.79 11.90
C ASP A 129 8.83 -16.22 13.01
N ALA A 130 8.12 -15.22 13.54
CA ALA A 130 7.23 -15.37 14.68
C ALA A 130 5.91 -16.09 14.31
N ASP A 131 5.21 -16.53 15.36
CA ASP A 131 3.81 -16.94 15.27
C ASP A 131 2.92 -15.83 15.84
N PHE A 132 1.87 -15.46 15.12
CA PHE A 132 0.82 -14.57 15.57
C PHE A 132 -0.52 -15.27 15.41
N MET A 133 -1.06 -15.79 16.51
CA MET A 133 -2.38 -16.43 16.56
C MET A 133 -2.53 -17.58 15.54
N GLY A 134 -1.50 -18.41 15.41
CA GLY A 134 -1.46 -19.53 14.45
C GLY A 134 -1.07 -19.14 13.03
N HIS A 135 -0.76 -17.87 12.78
CA HIS A 135 -0.22 -17.40 11.51
C HIS A 135 1.28 -17.15 11.61
N LYS A 136 2.05 -17.75 10.71
CA LYS A 136 3.47 -17.40 10.55
C LYS A 136 3.62 -16.01 9.96
N VAL A 137 4.37 -15.16 10.64
CA VAL A 137 4.67 -13.79 10.23
C VAL A 137 6.18 -13.58 10.18
N ASP A 138 6.62 -12.61 9.38
CA ASP A 138 8.05 -12.40 9.15
C ASP A 138 8.70 -11.71 10.35
N VAL A 139 8.09 -10.65 10.86
CA VAL A 139 8.54 -10.00 12.10
C VAL A 139 7.33 -9.58 12.94
N LEU A 140 7.44 -9.78 14.24
CA LEU A 140 6.49 -9.31 15.24
C LEU A 140 7.20 -8.35 16.21
N TYR A 141 6.71 -7.12 16.27
CA TYR A 141 7.04 -6.18 17.33
C TYR A 141 5.96 -6.21 18.40
N GLU A 142 6.36 -6.45 19.64
CA GLU A 142 5.49 -6.48 20.82
C GLU A 142 5.74 -5.20 21.65
N PHE A 143 4.75 -4.31 21.66
CA PHE A 143 4.69 -3.14 22.51
C PHE A 143 3.86 -3.45 23.77
N PRO A 144 3.94 -2.63 24.84
CA PRO A 144 3.17 -2.89 26.07
C PRO A 144 1.65 -3.04 25.87
N GLU A 145 1.06 -2.34 24.90
CA GLU A 145 -0.39 -2.30 24.67
C GLU A 145 -0.80 -2.64 23.23
N ALA A 146 0.14 -3.03 22.37
CA ALA A 146 -0.14 -3.25 20.96
C ALA A 146 0.88 -4.19 20.31
N PHE A 147 0.52 -4.71 19.14
CA PHE A 147 1.42 -5.48 18.30
C PHE A 147 1.62 -4.76 16.96
N LEU A 148 2.78 -4.93 16.34
CA LEU A 148 2.97 -4.59 14.95
C LEU A 148 3.56 -5.79 14.22
N ILE A 149 2.79 -6.27 13.25
CA ILE A 149 3.20 -7.32 12.33
C ILE A 149 3.85 -6.66 11.13
N VAL A 150 4.97 -7.21 10.72
CA VAL A 150 5.68 -6.82 9.51
C VAL A 150 5.76 -8.05 8.63
N TYR A 151 5.31 -7.92 7.37
CA TYR A 151 5.16 -9.05 6.46
C TYR A 151 5.65 -8.70 5.06
N PHE A 152 6.57 -9.49 4.53
CA PHE A 152 7.08 -9.36 3.18
C PHE A 152 6.09 -10.00 2.19
N VAL A 153 5.68 -9.22 1.20
CA VAL A 153 4.79 -9.66 0.12
C VAL A 153 5.50 -9.59 -1.22
N TYR A 154 5.17 -10.51 -2.12
CA TYR A 154 5.65 -10.56 -3.50
C TYR A 154 4.75 -11.50 -4.29
N GLN A 155 5.02 -11.68 -5.59
CA GLN A 155 4.27 -12.60 -6.42
C GLN A 155 4.26 -14.01 -5.81
N GLY A 156 3.07 -14.56 -5.54
CA GLY A 156 2.91 -15.87 -4.90
C GLY A 156 2.93 -15.86 -3.37
N ARG A 157 3.22 -14.73 -2.70
CA ARG A 157 3.14 -14.59 -1.23
C ARG A 157 2.31 -13.37 -0.85
N SER A 158 1.09 -13.63 -0.40
CA SER A 158 0.14 -12.62 0.10
C SER A 158 0.03 -12.63 1.62
N PHE A 159 -0.32 -11.48 2.20
CA PHE A 159 -0.60 -11.37 3.62
C PHE A 159 -1.80 -12.26 4.04
N PRO A 160 -1.62 -13.20 4.99
CA PRO A 160 -2.63 -14.24 5.24
C PRO A 160 -3.65 -13.90 6.34
N ILE A 161 -3.46 -12.79 7.07
CA ILE A 161 -4.24 -12.48 8.27
C ILE A 161 -5.44 -11.59 7.93
N ASP A 162 -6.62 -11.97 8.41
CA ASP A 162 -7.84 -11.18 8.24
C ASP A 162 -7.83 -9.91 9.10
N LYS A 163 -8.43 -8.84 8.57
CA LYS A 163 -8.47 -7.54 9.24
C LYS A 163 -9.25 -7.59 10.57
N ASN A 164 -10.27 -8.44 10.70
CA ASN A 164 -11.02 -8.54 11.95
C ASN A 164 -10.19 -9.15 13.08
N LEU A 165 -9.31 -10.11 12.77
CA LEU A 165 -8.37 -10.64 13.77
C LEU A 165 -7.40 -9.55 14.23
N LEU A 166 -6.86 -8.77 13.29
CA LEU A 166 -6.00 -7.62 13.62
C LEU A 166 -6.70 -6.61 14.53
N ARG A 167 -7.97 -6.31 14.25
CA ARG A 167 -8.82 -5.43 15.07
C ARG A 167 -9.01 -5.97 16.48
N GLN A 168 -9.42 -7.22 16.61
CA GLN A 168 -9.69 -7.86 17.91
C GLN A 168 -8.45 -7.89 18.80
N MET A 169 -7.28 -8.09 18.19
CA MET A 169 -6.01 -8.18 18.92
C MET A 169 -5.29 -6.84 19.08
N GLY A 170 -5.84 -5.74 18.56
CA GLY A 170 -5.17 -4.44 18.57
C GLY A 170 -3.82 -4.45 17.85
N ALA A 171 -3.68 -5.27 16.80
CA ALA A 171 -2.42 -5.47 16.08
C ALA A 171 -2.39 -4.63 14.80
N GLY A 172 -1.37 -3.79 14.64
CA GLY A 172 -1.04 -3.17 13.36
C GLY A 172 -0.38 -4.16 12.42
N ALA A 173 -0.50 -3.92 11.12
CA ALA A 173 0.18 -4.70 10.09
C ALA A 173 0.74 -3.80 9.00
N ILE A 174 2.04 -3.95 8.71
CA ILE A 174 2.74 -3.31 7.60
C ILE A 174 3.22 -4.38 6.63
N LEU A 175 3.02 -4.13 5.35
CA LEU A 175 3.52 -4.96 4.28
C LEU A 175 4.78 -4.32 3.67
N LEU A 176 5.79 -5.14 3.44
CA LEU A 176 6.99 -4.79 2.68
C LEU A 176 6.91 -5.48 1.32
N ASP A 177 6.60 -4.72 0.28
CA ASP A 177 6.39 -5.24 -1.07
C ASP A 177 7.71 -5.40 -1.81
N LEU A 178 8.22 -6.62 -1.85
CA LEU A 178 9.49 -6.92 -2.52
C LEU A 178 9.37 -6.87 -4.04
N GLY A 179 8.16 -7.05 -4.58
CA GLY A 179 7.88 -6.85 -6.00
C GLY A 179 8.09 -5.39 -6.39
N VAL A 180 7.52 -4.45 -5.63
CA VAL A 180 7.76 -3.01 -5.84
C VAL A 180 9.21 -2.65 -5.56
N LEU A 181 9.79 -3.11 -4.45
CA LEU A 181 11.17 -2.80 -4.09
C LEU A 181 12.17 -3.22 -5.17
N SER A 182 11.97 -4.40 -5.79
CA SER A 182 12.87 -4.91 -6.83
C SER A 182 13.06 -3.96 -8.01
N HIS A 183 12.04 -3.16 -8.35
CA HIS A 183 12.11 -2.20 -9.44
C HIS A 183 13.00 -1.00 -9.12
N HIS A 184 13.16 -0.69 -7.84
CA HIS A 184 13.94 0.45 -7.34
C HIS A 184 15.33 0.04 -6.86
N PHE A 185 15.49 -1.20 -6.40
CA PHE A 185 16.68 -1.68 -5.68
C PHE A 185 18.02 -1.44 -6.40
N TYR A 186 18.05 -1.48 -7.74
CA TYR A 186 19.26 -1.20 -8.53
C TYR A 186 19.20 0.12 -9.33
N ARG A 187 18.01 0.71 -9.46
CA ARG A 187 17.81 1.88 -10.34
C ARG A 187 17.97 3.20 -9.60
N ASP A 188 17.60 3.21 -8.32
CA ASP A 188 17.59 4.39 -7.47
C ASP A 188 18.39 4.07 -6.20
N PRO A 189 19.58 4.66 -5.98
CA PRO A 189 20.34 4.45 -4.77
C PRO A 189 19.50 4.78 -3.53
N LEU A 190 19.22 3.76 -2.70
CA LEU A 190 18.34 3.89 -1.52
C LEU A 190 19.04 4.53 -0.32
N ALA A 191 20.32 4.89 -0.45
CA ALA A 191 21.11 5.62 0.54
C ALA A 191 21.42 7.05 0.05
N GLU A 192 21.32 8.03 0.96
CA GLU A 192 21.80 9.39 0.70
C GLU A 192 23.33 9.38 0.59
N GLY A 193 23.89 9.81 -0.55
CA GLY A 193 25.36 9.96 -0.70
C GLY A 193 25.99 9.53 -2.01
N GLY A 194 25.24 9.10 -3.03
CA GLY A 194 25.76 9.00 -4.41
C GLY A 194 26.80 7.91 -4.69
N VAL A 195 27.03 6.97 -3.77
CA VAL A 195 27.80 5.74 -4.04
C VAL A 195 26.83 4.56 -3.99
N LEU A 196 26.75 3.78 -5.07
CA LEU A 196 26.06 2.49 -5.07
C LEU A 196 26.80 1.57 -4.07
N GLY A 197 26.30 1.52 -2.84
CA GLY A 197 26.77 0.59 -1.82
C GLY A 197 26.44 -0.86 -2.19
N THR A 198 27.00 -1.81 -1.42
CA THR A 198 26.64 -3.23 -1.54
C THR A 198 25.13 -3.43 -1.42
N ALA A 199 24.58 -4.54 -1.94
CA ALA A 199 23.16 -4.83 -1.82
C ALA A 199 22.71 -4.83 -0.36
N ARG A 200 23.54 -5.33 0.57
CA ARG A 200 23.32 -5.30 2.02
C ARG A 200 23.20 -3.87 2.53
N ALA A 201 24.10 -2.98 2.13
CA ALA A 201 24.06 -1.57 2.53
C ALA A 201 22.80 -0.87 2.01
N GLN A 202 22.39 -1.15 0.77
CA GLN A 202 21.17 -0.59 0.19
C GLN A 202 19.90 -1.10 0.90
N LEU A 203 19.83 -2.40 1.19
CA LEU A 203 18.72 -2.99 1.93
C LEU A 203 18.65 -2.45 3.37
N LEU A 204 19.79 -2.32 4.04
CA LEU A 204 19.90 -1.74 5.38
C LEU A 204 19.47 -0.27 5.38
N GLY A 205 19.91 0.52 4.38
CA GLY A 205 19.48 1.90 4.19
C GLY A 205 17.97 2.00 4.03
N TRP A 206 17.40 1.18 3.14
CA TRP A 206 15.95 1.15 2.93
C TRP A 206 15.16 0.74 4.18
N LEU A 207 15.62 -0.25 4.95
CA LEU A 207 14.98 -0.60 6.22
C LEU A 207 14.95 0.60 7.16
N ASN A 208 16.09 1.29 7.32
CA ASN A 208 16.25 2.39 8.27
C ASN A 208 15.61 3.71 7.84
N THR A 209 15.54 4.04 6.55
CA THR A 209 15.13 5.39 6.11
C THR A 209 14.01 5.39 5.06
N GLY A 210 13.95 4.36 4.22
CA GLY A 210 13.02 4.32 3.09
C GLY A 210 11.56 4.06 3.51
N THR A 211 10.62 4.62 2.77
CA THR A 211 9.18 4.32 2.88
C THR A 211 8.57 3.74 1.61
N ILE A 212 9.29 3.82 0.49
CA ILE A 212 8.92 3.15 -0.77
C ILE A 212 8.74 1.65 -0.51
N ALA A 213 7.70 1.07 -1.11
CA ALA A 213 7.32 -0.33 -0.96
C ALA A 213 6.92 -0.76 0.46
N LYS A 214 6.73 0.17 1.40
CA LYS A 214 6.17 -0.10 2.72
C LYS A 214 4.75 0.44 2.77
N CYS A 215 3.77 -0.37 3.14
CA CYS A 215 2.39 0.07 3.23
C CYS A 215 1.67 -0.49 4.45
N TRP A 216 0.81 0.31 5.06
CA TRP A 216 -0.06 -0.14 6.13
C TRP A 216 -1.18 -1.00 5.54
N LYS A 217 -1.33 -2.22 6.06
CA LYS A 217 -2.50 -3.06 5.84
C LYS A 217 -3.63 -2.72 6.81
N TYR A 218 -3.25 -2.39 8.05
CA TYR A 218 -4.16 -1.96 9.10
C TYR A 218 -3.37 -1.29 10.24
N HIS A 219 -3.97 -0.31 10.89
CA HIS A 219 -3.44 0.30 12.10
C HIS A 219 -4.51 0.27 13.21
N PRO A 220 -4.20 -0.04 14.48
CA PRO A 220 -5.22 -0.19 15.54
C PRO A 220 -6.08 1.06 15.77
N ARG A 221 -5.49 2.25 15.54
CA ARG A 221 -6.21 3.54 15.59
C ARG A 221 -7.15 3.81 14.40
N GLU A 222 -7.13 3.01 13.34
CA GLU A 222 -7.89 3.25 12.11
C GLU A 222 -9.39 3.41 12.38
N ASP A 223 -10.02 2.42 13.02
CA ASP A 223 -11.47 2.39 13.18
C ASP A 223 -11.95 3.53 14.07
N GLY A 224 -11.26 3.80 15.18
CA GLY A 224 -11.58 4.92 16.07
C GLY A 224 -11.44 6.28 15.39
N ARG A 225 -10.41 6.47 14.54
CA ARG A 225 -10.20 7.73 13.81
C ARG A 225 -11.25 7.93 12.72
N LEU A 226 -11.68 6.87 12.03
CA LEU A 226 -12.75 6.91 11.05
C LEU A 226 -14.11 7.18 11.70
N ALA A 227 -14.42 6.49 12.81
CA ALA A 227 -15.66 6.69 13.55
C ALA A 227 -15.79 8.14 14.04
N GLU A 228 -14.71 8.71 14.58
CA GLU A 228 -14.69 10.10 15.00
C GLU A 228 -14.91 11.07 13.82
N LYS A 229 -14.27 10.81 12.68
CA LYS A 229 -14.48 11.62 11.47
C LYS A 229 -15.94 11.58 11.00
N HIS A 230 -16.57 10.41 11.00
CA HIS A 230 -17.98 10.27 10.64
C HIS A 230 -18.90 10.98 11.63
N ARG A 231 -18.64 10.89 12.93
CA ARG A 231 -19.39 11.63 13.96
C ARG A 231 -19.37 13.13 13.70
N LEU A 232 -18.21 13.69 13.36
CA LEU A 232 -18.07 15.11 13.02
C LEU A 232 -18.84 15.50 11.75
N PHE A 233 -18.92 14.61 10.74
CA PHE A 233 -19.75 14.85 9.56
C PHE A 233 -21.24 14.87 9.93
N ASP A 234 -21.70 13.90 10.72
CA ASP A 234 -23.10 13.82 11.14
C ASP A 234 -23.54 15.03 11.97
N GLU A 235 -22.67 15.50 12.87
CA GLU A 235 -22.88 16.73 13.65
C GLU A 235 -22.97 17.96 12.75
N ALA A 236 -22.01 18.13 11.82
CA ALA A 236 -22.03 19.25 10.90
C ALA A 236 -23.24 19.25 9.95
N LEU A 237 -23.71 18.08 9.51
CA LEU A 237 -24.93 17.94 8.71
C LEU A 237 -26.19 18.32 9.51
N LYS A 238 -26.25 17.95 10.80
CA LYS A 238 -27.36 18.34 11.68
C LYS A 238 -27.38 19.85 11.91
N GLU A 239 -26.23 20.47 12.16
CA GLU A 239 -26.09 21.93 12.29
C GLU A 239 -26.56 22.65 11.03
N GLN A 240 -26.15 22.19 9.85
CA GLN A 240 -26.55 22.80 8.59
C GLN A 240 -28.07 22.68 8.35
N LYS A 241 -28.65 21.51 8.61
CA LYS A 241 -30.12 21.32 8.51
C LYS A 241 -30.88 22.24 9.45
N LEU A 242 -30.38 22.45 10.67
CA LEU A 242 -30.99 23.35 11.64
C LEU A 242 -30.88 24.81 11.18
N ALA A 243 -29.71 25.23 10.69
CA ALA A 243 -29.51 26.57 10.14
C ALA A 243 -30.42 26.84 8.92
N ASP A 244 -30.52 25.89 8.00
CA ASP A 244 -31.40 25.98 6.83
C ASP A 244 -32.88 26.05 7.24
N SER A 245 -33.28 25.33 8.30
CA SER A 245 -34.65 25.36 8.83
C SER A 245 -34.98 26.72 9.47
N LEU A 246 -34.07 27.27 10.28
CA LEU A 246 -34.25 28.59 10.91
C LEU A 246 -34.29 29.72 9.87
N LEU A 247 -33.46 29.65 8.83
CA LEU A 247 -33.52 30.58 7.70
C LEU A 247 -34.83 30.49 6.93
N SER A 248 -35.46 29.30 6.87
CA SER A 248 -36.76 29.12 6.21
C SER A 248 -37.95 29.62 7.05
N GLU A 249 -37.83 29.63 8.37
CA GLU A 249 -38.85 30.16 9.29
C GLU A 249 -38.84 31.70 9.36
N ASP A 250 -37.67 32.35 9.23
CA ASP A 250 -37.54 33.82 9.22
C ASP A 250 -38.12 34.47 7.95
N VAL A 251 -38.26 33.72 6.85
CA VAL A 251 -38.97 34.19 5.63
C VAL A 251 -40.51 34.27 5.87
N GLY A 252 -41.01 33.71 6.98
CA GLY A 252 -42.42 33.74 7.37
C GLY A 252 -42.92 35.06 7.97
N PHE A 253 -42.03 35.93 8.49
CA PHE A 253 -42.45 37.14 9.24
C PHE A 253 -42.14 38.48 8.54
N GLY A 254 -41.43 38.47 7.41
CA GLY A 254 -41.05 39.68 6.66
C GLY A 254 -41.96 40.01 5.46
N LYS A 255 -43.27 40.19 5.64
CA LYS A 255 -44.15 40.77 4.60
C LYS A 255 -44.58 42.19 4.94
N ARG A 256 -43.79 43.17 4.47
CA ARG A 256 -44.07 44.58 4.09
C ARG A 256 -42.74 45.32 4.30
N THR A 257 -41.99 45.72 3.27
CA THR A 257 -42.32 46.82 2.37
C THR A 257 -41.57 46.73 1.02
N VAL A 258 -42.12 47.48 0.06
CA VAL A 258 -41.85 47.51 -1.38
C VAL A 258 -40.59 48.31 -1.71
N ALA A 259 -39.73 47.81 -2.61
CA ALA A 259 -39.35 48.45 -3.88
C ALA A 259 -37.92 48.10 -4.35
N ALA A 260 -37.85 47.73 -5.63
CA ALA A 260 -36.74 47.88 -6.57
C ALA A 260 -35.42 47.14 -6.30
N ALA A 261 -35.16 46.06 -7.06
CA ALA A 261 -34.31 46.09 -8.25
C ALA A 261 -33.99 44.66 -8.75
N GLU A 262 -34.52 44.37 -9.94
CA GLU A 262 -33.86 43.69 -11.06
C GLU A 262 -33.01 42.41 -10.86
N GLN A 263 -33.58 41.34 -11.43
CA GLN A 263 -32.95 40.35 -12.33
C GLN A 263 -32.16 39.15 -11.75
N SER A 264 -32.61 37.96 -12.19
CA SER A 264 -31.80 36.76 -12.54
C SER A 264 -31.31 35.89 -11.36
N THR A 265 -31.34 34.54 -11.33
CA THR A 265 -31.81 33.44 -12.19
C THR A 265 -31.86 32.13 -11.36
N LYS A 266 -32.80 31.24 -11.74
CA LYS A 266 -32.74 29.76 -11.83
C LYS A 266 -32.27 28.89 -10.65
N GLY A 267 -33.22 28.08 -10.14
CA GLY A 267 -32.95 26.74 -9.61
C GLY A 267 -32.63 25.72 -10.73
N SER A 268 -31.84 24.69 -10.42
CA SER A 268 -31.44 23.65 -11.38
C SER A 268 -32.24 22.36 -11.21
N HIS A 269 -33.35 22.30 -11.95
CA HIS A 269 -34.00 21.05 -12.32
C HIS A 269 -33.06 20.28 -13.26
N ILE A 270 -32.71 19.02 -12.94
CA ILE A 270 -31.86 18.20 -13.82
C ILE A 270 -32.71 17.71 -15.00
N ASP A 271 -32.37 18.15 -16.21
CA ASP A 271 -33.03 17.78 -17.46
C ASP A 271 -32.85 16.27 -17.77
N PRO A 272 -33.93 15.48 -17.86
CA PRO A 272 -33.86 14.04 -18.17
C PRO A 272 -33.14 13.71 -19.48
N ARG A 273 -33.07 14.65 -20.43
CA ARG A 273 -32.36 14.49 -21.70
C ARG A 273 -30.83 14.49 -21.56
N LYS A 274 -30.31 14.84 -20.38
CA LYS A 274 -28.88 14.83 -20.05
C LYS A 274 -28.42 13.54 -19.36
N LEU A 275 -29.31 12.60 -19.06
CA LEU A 275 -28.94 11.31 -18.48
C LEU A 275 -28.33 10.38 -19.55
N VAL A 276 -27.27 9.64 -19.18
CA VAL A 276 -26.58 8.68 -20.04
C VAL A 276 -26.39 7.36 -19.31
N ARG A 277 -26.28 6.26 -20.06
CA ARG A 277 -25.93 4.96 -19.48
C ARG A 277 -24.42 4.79 -19.53
N CYS A 278 -23.81 4.61 -18.36
CA CYS A 278 -22.38 4.45 -18.14
C CYS A 278 -22.06 2.96 -17.93
N THR A 279 -21.01 2.47 -18.59
CA THR A 279 -20.50 1.10 -18.37
C THR A 279 -19.02 1.18 -18.02
N CYS A 280 -18.66 0.67 -16.85
CA CYS A 280 -17.26 0.60 -16.40
C CYS A 280 -16.61 -0.70 -16.88
N VAL A 281 -15.29 -0.68 -17.07
CA VAL A 281 -14.49 -1.87 -17.44
C VAL A 281 -14.64 -3.04 -16.46
N CYS A 282 -14.99 -2.77 -15.19
CA CYS A 282 -15.31 -3.82 -14.22
C CYS A 282 -16.70 -4.46 -14.41
N GLY A 283 -17.38 -4.19 -15.52
CA GLY A 283 -18.66 -4.79 -15.91
C GLY A 283 -19.90 -4.09 -15.36
N LYS A 284 -19.76 -3.16 -14.41
CA LYS A 284 -20.91 -2.46 -13.81
C LYS A 284 -21.51 -1.42 -14.76
N THR A 285 -22.83 -1.49 -14.91
CA THR A 285 -23.64 -0.50 -15.63
C THR A 285 -24.44 0.37 -14.65
N PHE A 286 -24.48 1.69 -14.87
CA PHE A 286 -25.18 2.66 -14.02
C PHE A 286 -25.59 3.92 -14.81
N THR A 287 -26.41 4.79 -14.21
CA THR A 287 -26.88 6.03 -14.85
C THR A 287 -25.97 7.20 -14.46
N GLY A 288 -25.50 7.96 -15.45
CA GLY A 288 -24.66 9.14 -15.27
C GLY A 288 -25.21 10.36 -16.00
N ILE A 289 -24.46 11.47 -15.98
CA ILE A 289 -24.84 12.75 -16.61
C ILE A 289 -23.88 13.04 -17.78
N LYS A 290 -24.45 13.39 -18.94
CA LYS A 290 -23.72 13.68 -20.17
C LYS A 290 -22.82 14.90 -19.97
N GLY A 291 -21.53 14.76 -20.29
CA GLY A 291 -20.54 15.83 -20.16
C GLY A 291 -19.95 16.00 -18.75
N MET A 292 -20.30 15.11 -17.81
CA MET A 292 -19.67 15.05 -16.49
C MET A 292 -18.84 13.77 -16.34
N ALA A 293 -17.89 13.80 -15.39
CA ALA A 293 -17.14 12.61 -14.99
C ALA A 293 -18.06 11.69 -14.16
N ASN A 294 -18.35 10.50 -14.69
CA ASN A 294 -19.25 9.53 -14.06
C ASN A 294 -18.43 8.40 -13.43
N ALA A 295 -18.24 8.43 -12.11
CA ALA A 295 -17.47 7.41 -11.40
C ALA A 295 -18.28 6.12 -11.19
N CYS A 296 -17.65 4.97 -11.43
CA CYS A 296 -18.26 3.68 -11.17
C CYS A 296 -18.56 3.49 -9.68
N PRO A 297 -19.77 3.07 -9.27
CA PRO A 297 -20.11 2.92 -7.86
C PRO A 297 -19.44 1.73 -7.17
N ILE A 298 -18.82 0.82 -7.94
CA ILE A 298 -18.07 -0.33 -7.40
C ILE A 298 -16.56 -0.03 -7.39
N CYS A 299 -16.08 0.51 -8.51
CA CYS A 299 -14.64 0.64 -8.78
C CYS A 299 -14.13 2.06 -8.47
N CYS A 300 -15.04 2.97 -8.08
CA CYS A 300 -14.82 4.39 -7.73
C CYS A 300 -13.97 5.20 -8.73
N THR A 301 -13.85 4.73 -9.97
CA THR A 301 -13.09 5.38 -11.05
C THR A 301 -14.01 5.88 -12.15
N HIS A 302 -13.66 7.05 -12.71
CA HIS A 302 -14.33 7.64 -13.88
C HIS A 302 -13.48 7.54 -15.15
N LEU A 303 -12.23 7.05 -15.05
CA LEU A 303 -11.25 7.02 -16.15
C LEU A 303 -11.54 5.93 -17.19
N TYR A 304 -12.25 4.87 -16.81
CA TYR A 304 -12.53 3.69 -17.66
C TYR A 304 -14.03 3.46 -17.82
N VAL A 305 -14.80 4.54 -17.88
CA VAL A 305 -16.25 4.53 -17.99
C VAL A 305 -16.66 5.03 -19.37
N THR A 306 -17.35 4.18 -20.14
CA THR A 306 -17.86 4.53 -21.47
C THR A 306 -19.31 4.99 -21.39
N HIS A 307 -19.68 5.97 -22.22
CA HIS A 307 -21.02 6.55 -22.24
C HIS A 307 -21.77 6.11 -23.51
N LYS A 308 -22.92 5.46 -23.36
CA LYS A 308 -23.87 5.25 -24.47
C LYS A 308 -25.11 6.12 -24.27
N ARG A 309 -25.59 6.70 -25.38
CA ARG A 309 -26.79 7.55 -25.38
C ARG A 309 -27.99 6.71 -24.96
N TYR A 310 -28.73 7.18 -23.94
CA TYR A 310 -29.95 6.52 -23.49
C TYR A 310 -31.05 6.77 -24.52
N ILE A 311 -31.47 5.74 -25.26
CA ILE A 311 -32.67 5.78 -26.10
C ILE A 311 -33.74 5.01 -25.33
N PRO A 312 -34.78 5.67 -24.78
CA PRO A 312 -35.87 4.96 -24.14
C PRO A 312 -36.63 4.15 -25.20
N SER A 313 -36.57 2.83 -25.11
CA SER A 313 -37.43 1.92 -25.86
C SER A 313 -38.85 2.02 -25.28
N GLY A 314 -39.71 2.82 -25.91
CA GLY A 314 -41.12 2.93 -25.53
C GLY A 314 -41.77 4.26 -25.87
N PHE A 315 -41.72 4.68 -27.14
CA PHE A 315 -42.77 5.47 -27.79
C PHE A 315 -42.70 5.12 -29.28
N GLY A 316 -43.46 4.09 -29.66
CA GLY A 316 -43.75 3.81 -31.05
C GLY A 316 -44.71 4.88 -31.58
N GLY A 317 -44.34 5.48 -32.71
CA GLY A 317 -45.29 5.84 -33.75
C GLY A 317 -45.39 4.68 -34.74
#